data_AF-A0A9X2HYZ1-F1
#
_entry.id   AF-A0A9X2HYZ1-F1
#
_cell.length_a   1.000
_cell.length_b   1.000
_cell.length_c   1.000
_cell.angle_alpha   90.00
_cell.angle_beta   90.00
_cell.angle_gamma   90.00
#
_symmetry.space_group_name_H-M   'P 1'
#
loop_
_entity.id
_entity.type
_entity.pdbx_description
1 polymer ?
#
loop_
_entity_poly.entity_id
_entity_poly.type
_entity_poly.pdbx_seq_one_letter_code
_entity_poly.pdbx_strand_id
1 'polypeptide(L)'
;MPSDFKKVKIVRNPYARAVSAYLHTLKRPELLHKDTAGQFNRMQYSFAEFIDTLERLEGKNIDPHYSPQTYDFERHAKWSYDWIIQLESCTEQLRELECAMDLGASPLEEFRESKHHSKRRTNSDKFVGHTSYRSGNIAHSAYPYFYNRDLVQRVHKLFKDDFSRYGYSDELELPHSGR
;
A
#
# COMPACT_ATOMS: atom_id res chain seq x y z
N MET A 1 18.69 -19.71 18.77
CA MET A 1 18.09 -18.37 18.75
C MET A 1 17.31 -18.22 20.05
N PRO A 2 17.44 -17.09 20.79
CA PRO A 2 16.63 -16.89 21.99
C PRO A 2 15.14 -17.06 21.64
N SER A 3 14.40 -17.77 22.48
CA SER A 3 13.01 -18.19 22.28
C SER A 3 11.96 -17.08 22.43
N ASP A 4 12.37 -15.86 22.81
CA ASP A 4 11.46 -14.93 23.48
C ASP A 4 11.13 -13.65 22.67
N PHE A 5 11.32 -13.66 21.34
CA PHE A 5 10.91 -12.53 20.50
C PHE A 5 9.60 -12.83 19.76
N LYS A 6 8.61 -11.95 19.92
CA LYS A 6 7.39 -11.94 19.11
C LYS A 6 7.60 -11.18 17.82
N LYS A 7 7.22 -11.79 16.70
CA LYS A 7 7.28 -11.19 15.37
C LYS A 7 5.93 -10.57 15.03
N VAL A 8 5.89 -9.26 14.98
CA VAL A 8 4.70 -8.49 14.60
C VAL A 8 4.93 -7.86 13.23
N LYS A 9 3.93 -7.93 12.35
CA LYS A 9 3.94 -7.24 11.05
C LYS A 9 2.74 -6.34 10.95
N ILE A 10 2.95 -5.09 10.52
CA ILE A 10 1.87 -4.18 10.15
C ILE A 10 1.75 -4.18 8.63
N VAL A 11 0.52 -4.40 8.15
CA VAL A 11 0.20 -4.50 6.72
C VAL A 11 -0.99 -3.62 6.40
N ARG A 12 -1.13 -3.22 5.14
CA ARG A 12 -2.25 -2.41 4.65
C ARG A 12 -2.98 -3.14 3.53
N ASN A 13 -4.27 -2.84 3.34
CA ASN A 13 -5.02 -3.33 2.19
C ASN A 13 -4.23 -3.13 0.88
N PRO A 14 -4.06 -4.16 0.03
CA PRO A 14 -3.17 -4.05 -1.12
C PRO A 14 -3.59 -3.00 -2.14
N TYR A 15 -4.89 -2.77 -2.35
CA TYR A 15 -5.37 -1.70 -3.22
C TYR A 15 -5.00 -0.32 -2.67
N ALA A 16 -5.16 -0.12 -1.37
CA ALA A 16 -4.77 1.12 -0.70
C ALA A 16 -3.24 1.29 -0.68
N ARG A 17 -2.49 0.19 -0.54
CA ARG A 17 -1.02 0.14 -0.58
C ARG A 17 -0.46 0.58 -1.93
N ALA A 18 -1.02 0.07 -3.03
CA ALA A 18 -0.59 0.42 -4.39
C ALA A 18 -0.81 1.91 -4.70
N VAL A 19 -1.96 2.49 -4.33
CA VAL A 19 -2.21 3.93 -4.49
C VAL A 19 -1.27 4.75 -3.59
N SER A 20 -1.04 4.30 -2.37
CA SER A 20 -0.09 4.97 -1.46
C SER A 20 1.34 4.96 -2.01
N ALA A 21 1.76 3.85 -2.64
CA ALA A 21 3.04 3.72 -3.31
C ALA A 21 3.15 4.73 -4.45
N TYR A 22 2.16 4.75 -5.35
CA TYR A 22 2.09 5.73 -6.44
C TYR A 22 2.19 7.18 -5.93
N LEU A 23 1.40 7.56 -4.93
CA LEU A 23 1.46 8.91 -4.36
C LEU A 23 2.81 9.24 -3.73
N HIS A 24 3.50 8.24 -3.17
CA HIS A 24 4.87 8.40 -2.67
C HIS A 24 5.85 8.64 -3.83
N THR A 25 5.71 7.94 -4.96
CA THR A 25 6.55 8.17 -6.15
C THR A 25 6.40 9.57 -6.73
N LEU A 26 5.20 10.16 -6.65
CA LEU A 26 4.98 11.53 -7.08
C LEU A 26 5.65 12.55 -6.16
N LYS A 27 5.93 12.19 -4.91
CA LYS A 27 6.67 13.06 -3.97
C LYS A 27 8.17 12.84 -4.05
N ARG A 28 8.58 11.64 -4.46
CA ARG A 28 9.97 11.17 -4.48
C ARG A 28 10.26 10.36 -5.74
N PRO A 29 10.20 10.97 -6.93
CA PRO A 29 10.42 10.26 -8.19
C PRO A 29 11.79 9.58 -8.22
N GLU A 30 12.81 10.18 -7.60
CA GLU A 30 14.20 9.71 -7.51
C GLU A 30 14.36 8.29 -6.96
N LEU A 31 13.39 7.82 -6.17
CA LEU A 31 13.44 6.49 -5.57
C LEU A 31 12.99 5.37 -6.52
N LEU A 32 12.27 5.70 -7.59
CA LEU A 32 12.02 4.75 -8.68
C LEU A 32 13.18 4.70 -9.69
N HIS A 33 14.06 5.69 -9.66
CA HIS A 33 14.96 6.04 -10.76
C HIS A 33 16.21 5.18 -10.90
N LYS A 34 16.55 4.30 -9.94
CA LYS A 34 17.79 3.49 -10.05
C LYS A 34 17.76 2.49 -11.22
N ASP A 35 16.60 1.96 -11.59
CA ASP A 35 16.44 1.02 -12.71
C ASP A 35 15.61 1.58 -13.89
N THR A 36 15.09 2.81 -13.76
CA THR A 36 14.15 3.40 -14.74
C THR A 36 14.66 4.70 -15.37
N ALA A 37 15.97 4.95 -15.30
CA ALA A 37 16.66 6.22 -15.56
C ALA A 37 16.28 7.00 -16.85
N GLY A 38 15.55 6.42 -17.81
CA GLY A 38 15.04 7.12 -18.99
C GLY A 38 13.50 7.33 -19.06
N GLN A 39 12.69 6.64 -18.27
CA GLN A 39 11.23 6.62 -18.44
C GLN A 39 10.46 7.53 -17.47
N PHE A 40 10.98 7.75 -16.27
CA PHE A 40 10.34 8.59 -15.24
C PHE A 40 10.71 10.07 -15.31
N ASN A 41 11.47 10.49 -16.32
CA ASN A 41 11.80 11.90 -16.55
C ASN A 41 10.59 12.75 -17.01
N ARG A 42 9.37 12.19 -16.97
CA ARG A 42 8.12 12.91 -17.16
C ARG A 42 7.67 13.47 -15.82
N MET A 43 7.58 14.80 -15.73
CA MET A 43 7.07 15.53 -14.55
C MET A 43 5.60 15.24 -14.22
N GLN A 44 4.93 14.35 -14.96
CA GLN A 44 3.53 13.98 -14.82
C GLN A 44 3.35 12.50 -15.11
N TYR A 45 2.59 11.82 -14.26
CA TYR A 45 2.31 10.40 -14.45
C TYR A 45 1.00 10.01 -13.77
N SER A 46 0.27 9.07 -14.34
CA SER A 46 -1.00 8.55 -13.81
C SER A 46 -0.79 7.26 -13.00
N PHE A 47 -1.81 6.86 -12.25
CA PHE A 47 -1.76 5.61 -11.50
C PHE A 47 -1.72 4.39 -12.42
N ALA A 48 -2.46 4.41 -13.53
CA ALA A 48 -2.43 3.33 -14.52
C ALA A 48 -1.02 3.11 -15.08
N GLU A 49 -0.34 4.20 -15.47
CA GLU A 49 1.02 4.08 -15.96
C GLU A 49 1.97 3.57 -14.85
N PHE A 50 1.76 3.96 -13.58
CA PHE A 50 2.51 3.39 -12.45
C PHE A 50 2.35 1.87 -12.33
N ILE A 51 1.14 1.35 -12.52
CA ILE A 51 0.92 -0.09 -12.58
C ILE A 51 1.63 -0.71 -13.79
N ASP A 52 1.58 -0.10 -14.98
CA ASP A 52 2.34 -0.56 -16.16
C ASP A 52 3.85 -0.67 -15.86
N THR A 53 4.38 0.24 -15.04
CA THR A 53 5.77 0.19 -14.63
C THR A 53 6.04 -0.94 -13.66
N LEU A 54 5.20 -1.11 -12.64
CA LEU A 54 5.38 -2.19 -11.67
C LEU A 54 5.35 -3.56 -12.35
N GLU A 55 4.45 -3.78 -13.31
CA GLU A 55 4.41 -5.02 -14.09
C GLU A 55 5.69 -5.26 -14.91
N ARG A 56 6.27 -4.20 -15.50
CA ARG A 56 7.55 -4.31 -16.24
C ARG A 56 8.77 -4.51 -15.34
N LEU A 57 8.64 -4.17 -14.06
CA LEU A 57 9.67 -4.35 -13.04
C LEU A 57 9.42 -5.60 -12.18
N GLU A 58 8.36 -6.36 -12.43
CA GLU A 58 8.04 -7.58 -11.69
C GLU A 58 9.24 -8.55 -11.73
N GLY A 59 9.62 -9.07 -10.56
CA GLY A 59 10.79 -9.93 -10.39
C GLY A 59 12.14 -9.20 -10.35
N LYS A 60 12.18 -7.86 -10.42
CA LYS A 60 13.39 -7.06 -10.21
C LYS A 60 13.47 -6.53 -8.78
N ASN A 61 14.67 -6.14 -8.37
CA ASN A 61 14.92 -5.54 -7.06
C ASN A 61 14.42 -4.09 -7.03
N ILE A 62 13.11 -3.92 -6.84
CA ILE A 62 12.48 -2.61 -6.65
C ILE A 62 12.48 -2.24 -5.17
N ASP A 63 12.48 -0.94 -4.88
CA ASP A 63 12.35 -0.45 -3.50
C ASP A 63 11.08 -1.06 -2.85
N PRO A 64 11.19 -1.69 -1.66
CA PRO A 64 10.07 -2.28 -0.95
C PRO A 64 8.90 -1.33 -0.69
N HIS A 65 9.13 -0.01 -0.73
CA HIS A 65 8.06 0.99 -0.65
C HIS A 65 7.11 0.96 -1.86
N TYR A 66 7.49 0.33 -2.98
CA TYR A 66 6.69 0.23 -4.21
C TYR A 66 6.23 -1.19 -4.54
N SER A 67 6.76 -2.20 -3.86
CA SER A 67 6.44 -3.60 -4.09
C SER A 67 5.25 -4.09 -3.24
N PRO A 68 4.75 -5.31 -3.51
CA PRO A 68 4.00 -6.09 -2.53
C PRO A 68 4.70 -6.13 -1.17
N GLN A 69 3.90 -6.24 -0.11
CA GLN A 69 4.37 -6.26 1.27
C GLN A 69 4.92 -7.62 1.67
N THR A 70 4.59 -8.66 0.91
CA THR A 70 5.12 -10.01 1.08
C THR A 70 6.55 -10.10 0.57
N TYR A 71 7.48 -10.38 1.48
CA TYR A 71 8.86 -10.67 1.13
C TYR A 71 9.04 -12.13 0.69
N ASP A 72 10.05 -12.38 -0.15
CA ASP A 72 10.35 -13.73 -0.65
C ASP A 72 10.66 -14.72 0.47
N PHE A 73 11.32 -14.27 1.55
CA PHE A 73 11.60 -15.15 2.69
C PHE A 73 10.32 -15.64 3.37
N GLU A 74 9.22 -14.90 3.28
CA GLU A 74 7.93 -15.32 3.82
C GLU A 74 7.28 -16.39 2.95
N ARG A 75 7.60 -16.45 1.66
CA ARG A 75 7.14 -17.54 0.77
C ARG A 75 7.75 -18.88 1.16
N HIS A 76 8.86 -18.87 1.91
CA HIS A 76 9.45 -20.07 2.46
C HIS A 76 8.78 -20.43 3.80
N ALA A 77 8.32 -21.69 3.92
CA ALA A 77 7.50 -22.22 5.02
C ALA A 77 8.13 -22.14 6.43
N LYS A 78 9.34 -21.61 6.57
CA LYS A 78 10.05 -21.46 7.86
C LYS A 78 9.82 -20.10 8.52
N TRP A 79 9.13 -19.16 7.87
CA TRP A 79 8.86 -17.83 8.43
C TRP A 79 7.36 -17.55 8.60
N SER A 80 6.95 -17.35 9.84
CA SER A 80 5.62 -16.88 10.23
C SER A 80 5.71 -15.67 11.15
N TYR A 81 4.66 -14.86 11.18
CA TYR A 81 4.49 -13.82 12.19
C TYR A 81 3.60 -14.34 13.31
N ASP A 82 3.88 -13.93 14.54
CA ASP A 82 3.02 -14.20 15.68
C ASP A 82 1.74 -13.35 15.59
N TRP A 83 1.87 -12.14 15.04
CA TRP A 83 0.77 -11.19 14.85
C TRP A 83 0.89 -10.45 13.51
N ILE A 84 -0.21 -10.40 12.78
CA ILE A 84 -0.37 -9.58 11.57
C ILE A 84 -1.42 -8.53 11.89
N ILE A 85 -1.00 -7.27 11.89
CA ILE A 85 -1.83 -6.12 12.24
C ILE A 85 -2.21 -5.38 10.96
N GLN A 86 -3.51 -5.29 10.68
CA GLN A 86 -4.02 -4.54 9.55
C GLN A 86 -4.11 -3.06 9.91
N LEU A 87 -3.56 -2.19 9.05
CA LEU A 87 -3.44 -0.76 9.32
C LEU A 87 -4.82 -0.10 9.52
N GLU A 88 -5.84 -0.59 8.83
CA GLU A 88 -7.22 -0.13 8.87
C GLU A 88 -7.87 -0.34 10.26
N SER A 89 -7.45 -1.38 10.98
CA SER A 89 -7.93 -1.73 12.32
C SER A 89 -6.79 -1.76 13.36
N CYS A 90 -5.71 -1.02 13.07
CA CYS A 90 -4.45 -1.11 13.80
C CYS A 90 -4.61 -0.82 15.29
N THR A 91 -5.38 0.21 15.65
CA THR A 91 -5.59 0.59 17.05
C THR A 91 -6.25 -0.52 17.86
N GLU A 92 -7.27 -1.18 17.30
CA GLU A 92 -7.97 -2.28 17.96
C GLU A 92 -7.06 -3.50 18.11
N GLN A 93 -6.41 -3.91 17.03
CA GLN A 93 -5.52 -5.07 17.01
C GLN A 93 -4.25 -4.88 17.85
N LEU A 94 -3.74 -3.64 17.98
CA LEU A 94 -2.66 -3.33 18.90
C LEU A 94 -3.11 -3.43 20.36
N ARG A 95 -4.33 -3.01 20.70
CA ARG A 95 -4.87 -3.20 22.05
C ARG A 95 -5.07 -4.69 22.37
N GLU A 96 -5.54 -5.47 21.41
CA GLU A 96 -5.63 -6.93 21.55
C GLU A 96 -4.26 -7.56 21.81
N LEU A 97 -3.23 -7.12 21.08
CA LEU A 97 -1.84 -7.54 21.30
C LEU A 97 -1.34 -7.14 22.69
N GLU A 98 -1.59 -5.91 23.14
CA GLU A 98 -1.22 -5.43 24.47
C GLU A 98 -1.85 -6.31 25.56
N CYS A 99 -3.15 -6.59 25.46
CA CYS A 99 -3.85 -7.49 26.38
C CYS A 99 -3.30 -8.92 26.33
N ALA A 100 -3.05 -9.47 25.13
CA ALA A 100 -2.55 -10.83 24.98
C ALA A 100 -1.14 -11.03 25.54
N MET A 101 -0.34 -9.96 25.59
CA MET A 101 1.06 -9.97 26.05
C MET A 101 1.22 -9.37 27.46
N ASP A 102 0.13 -9.03 28.15
CA ASP A 102 0.13 -8.37 29.47
C ASP A 102 0.98 -7.08 29.50
N LEU A 103 0.85 -6.28 28.43
CA LEU A 103 1.53 -5.00 28.27
C LEU A 103 0.66 -3.85 28.80
N GLY A 104 1.32 -2.77 29.23
CA GLY A 104 0.64 -1.52 29.56
C GLY A 104 0.00 -0.89 28.31
N ALA A 105 -1.18 -0.29 28.49
CA ALA A 105 -1.89 0.37 27.40
C ALA A 105 -1.11 1.57 26.85
N SER A 106 -0.86 1.58 25.55
CA SER A 106 -0.22 2.72 24.87
C SER A 106 -1.24 3.80 24.52
N PRO A 107 -0.85 5.09 24.48
CA PRO A 107 -1.71 6.17 24.02
C PRO A 107 -1.79 6.19 22.49
N LEU A 108 -2.32 5.12 21.88
CA LEU A 108 -2.34 4.91 20.43
C LEU A 108 -3.03 6.03 19.65
N GLU A 109 -4.03 6.69 20.25
CA GLU A 109 -4.73 7.81 19.64
C GLU A 109 -3.83 9.04 19.45
N GLU A 110 -2.83 9.23 20.30
CA GLU A 110 -1.88 10.34 20.20
C GLU A 110 -0.90 10.16 19.03
N PHE A 111 -0.60 8.90 18.67
CA PHE A 111 0.32 8.56 17.58
C PHE A 111 -0.37 8.42 16.21
N ARG A 112 -1.71 8.44 16.19
CA ARG A 112 -2.51 8.29 14.97
C ARG A 112 -2.41 9.51 14.05
N GLU A 113 -2.15 10.69 14.59
CA GLU A 113 -2.02 11.93 13.84
C GLU A 113 -0.58 12.21 13.40
N SER A 114 -0.14 11.54 12.33
CA SER A 114 1.11 11.93 11.64
C SER A 114 0.89 13.11 10.68
N LYS A 115 1.82 14.08 10.69
CA LYS A 115 1.92 15.15 9.66
C LYS A 115 1.99 14.61 8.21
N HIS A 116 2.27 13.31 8.05
CA HIS A 116 2.34 12.61 6.77
C HIS A 116 1.00 12.05 6.27
N HIS A 117 -0.07 12.05 7.08
CA HIS A 117 -1.41 11.75 6.56
C HIS A 117 -1.76 12.81 5.51
N SER A 118 -2.00 12.38 4.27
CA SER A 118 -2.39 13.30 3.20
C SER A 118 -3.80 13.83 3.48
N LYS A 119 -3.86 14.98 4.17
CA LYS A 119 -5.12 15.66 4.54
C LYS A 119 -5.84 16.31 3.34
N ARG A 120 -5.22 16.32 2.16
CA ARG A 120 -5.79 16.94 0.96
C ARG A 120 -6.55 15.91 0.13
N ARG A 121 -7.80 15.68 0.50
CA ARG A 121 -8.73 14.90 -0.34
C ARG A 121 -9.42 15.82 -1.32
N THR A 122 -9.48 15.42 -2.58
CA THR A 122 -10.46 15.96 -3.53
C THR A 122 -11.71 15.09 -3.46
N ASN A 123 -12.88 15.69 -3.28
CA ASN A 123 -14.18 15.01 -3.40
C ASN A 123 -14.54 14.87 -4.88
N SER A 124 -13.70 14.14 -5.64
CA SER A 124 -14.04 13.73 -6.99
C SER A 124 -14.71 12.37 -6.90
N ASP A 125 -15.99 12.30 -7.24
CA ASP A 125 -16.74 11.05 -7.36
C ASP A 125 -16.43 10.32 -8.69
N LYS A 126 -15.40 10.77 -9.42
CA LYS A 126 -15.00 10.23 -10.73
C LYS A 126 -13.74 9.39 -10.61
N PHE A 127 -13.63 8.42 -11.49
CA PHE A 127 -12.41 7.64 -11.71
C PHE A 127 -11.23 8.55 -12.11
N VAL A 128 -10.12 8.46 -11.38
CA VAL A 128 -8.88 9.26 -11.56
C VAL A 128 -7.66 8.41 -11.90
N GLY A 129 -7.81 7.11 -12.15
CA GLY A 129 -6.68 6.21 -12.42
C GLY A 129 -5.85 6.58 -13.65
N HIS A 130 -6.46 7.23 -14.66
CA HIS A 130 -5.77 7.77 -15.85
C HIS A 130 -5.44 9.26 -15.75
N THR A 131 -5.78 9.93 -14.64
CA THR A 131 -5.39 11.33 -14.44
C THR A 131 -3.90 11.38 -14.10
N SER A 132 -3.13 12.09 -14.93
CA SER A 132 -1.71 12.34 -14.66
C SER A 132 -1.56 13.47 -13.65
N TYR A 133 -0.76 13.22 -12.62
CA TYR A 133 -0.46 14.22 -11.59
C TYR A 133 1.00 14.67 -11.69
N ARG A 134 1.24 15.97 -11.45
CA ARG A 134 2.60 16.52 -11.36
C ARG A 134 3.28 16.15 -10.05
N SER A 135 4.59 15.91 -10.10
CA SER A 135 5.40 15.70 -8.90
C SER A 135 5.17 16.79 -7.85
N GLY A 136 4.98 16.40 -6.59
CA GLY A 136 4.79 17.31 -5.46
C GLY A 136 3.66 16.91 -4.50
N ASN A 137 3.23 17.87 -3.68
CA ASN A 137 2.14 17.68 -2.71
C ASN A 137 0.77 17.74 -3.40
N ILE A 138 0.33 16.60 -3.90
CA ILE A 138 -0.93 16.44 -4.63
C ILE A 138 -2.11 16.25 -3.67
N ALA A 139 -3.18 17.00 -3.90
CA ALA A 139 -4.50 16.66 -3.37
C ALA A 139 -5.09 15.52 -4.21
N HIS A 140 -5.54 14.44 -3.59
CA HIS A 140 -5.93 13.23 -4.30
C HIS A 140 -7.24 12.63 -3.76
N SER A 141 -7.94 11.87 -4.58
CA SER A 141 -9.14 11.15 -4.17
C SER A 141 -8.81 10.00 -3.21
N ALA A 142 -9.84 9.43 -2.58
CA ALA A 142 -9.67 8.17 -1.85
C ALA A 142 -9.23 7.05 -2.81
N TYR A 143 -8.51 6.04 -2.30
CA TYR A 143 -7.91 5.01 -3.14
C TYR A 143 -8.90 4.28 -4.08
N PRO A 144 -10.19 4.03 -3.73
CA PRO A 144 -11.10 3.34 -4.65
C PRO A 144 -11.33 4.10 -5.97
N TYR A 145 -11.22 5.43 -5.98
CA TYR A 145 -11.37 6.25 -7.18
C TYR A 145 -10.21 6.12 -8.17
N PHE A 146 -9.10 5.50 -7.77
CA PHE A 146 -7.99 5.21 -8.69
C PHE A 146 -8.20 3.93 -9.50
N TYR A 147 -9.26 3.17 -9.21
CA TYR A 147 -9.47 1.86 -9.79
C TYR A 147 -10.64 1.85 -10.76
N ASN A 148 -10.47 1.22 -11.91
CA ASN A 148 -11.55 0.67 -12.70
C ASN A 148 -11.42 -0.87 -12.68
N ARG A 149 -12.32 -1.61 -13.34
CA ARG A 149 -12.28 -3.07 -13.35
C ARG A 149 -10.93 -3.64 -13.84
N ASP A 150 -10.33 -3.01 -14.84
CA ASP A 150 -9.01 -3.40 -15.36
C ASP A 150 -7.91 -3.24 -14.30
N LEU A 151 -7.80 -2.06 -13.70
CA LEU A 151 -6.77 -1.78 -12.69
C LEU A 151 -6.96 -2.61 -11.42
N VAL A 152 -8.20 -2.98 -11.06
CA VAL A 152 -8.47 -3.93 -9.97
C VAL A 152 -7.80 -5.26 -10.27
N GLN A 153 -8.04 -5.83 -11.46
CA GLN A 153 -7.49 -7.13 -11.84
C GLN A 153 -5.96 -7.11 -11.89
N ARG A 154 -5.38 -6.03 -12.41
CA ARG A 154 -3.93 -5.87 -12.53
C ARG A 154 -3.24 -5.75 -11.18
N VAL A 155 -3.78 -4.92 -10.28
CA VAL A 155 -3.26 -4.81 -8.91
C VAL A 155 -3.48 -6.10 -8.12
N HIS A 156 -4.64 -6.75 -8.29
CA HIS A 156 -4.88 -8.06 -7.69
C HIS A 156 -3.80 -9.07 -8.09
N LYS A 157 -3.44 -9.11 -9.38
CA LYS A 157 -2.37 -9.99 -9.88
C LYS A 157 -1.02 -9.65 -9.25
N LEU A 158 -0.61 -8.38 -9.28
CA LEU A 158 0.68 -7.93 -8.74
C LEU A 158 0.82 -8.18 -7.23
N PHE A 159 -0.27 -8.02 -6.47
CA PHE A 159 -0.28 -8.10 -5.01
C PHE A 159 -0.95 -9.38 -4.49
N LYS A 160 -1.10 -10.40 -5.34
CA LYS A 160 -1.89 -11.62 -5.03
C LYS A 160 -1.55 -12.25 -3.68
N ASP A 161 -0.27 -12.32 -3.36
CA ASP A 161 0.17 -12.93 -2.11
C ASP A 161 -0.21 -12.12 -0.89
N ASP A 162 -0.23 -10.78 -0.99
CA ASP A 162 -0.63 -9.92 0.12
C ASP A 162 -2.10 -10.16 0.49
N PHE A 163 -2.98 -10.34 -0.50
CA PHE A 163 -4.39 -10.67 -0.25
C PHE A 163 -4.52 -11.97 0.54
N SER A 164 -3.93 -13.04 0.01
CA SER A 164 -4.04 -14.36 0.62
C SER A 164 -3.34 -14.48 1.98
N ARG A 165 -2.15 -13.88 2.15
CA ARG A 165 -1.34 -14.03 3.39
C ARG A 165 -1.82 -13.16 4.53
N TYR A 166 -2.40 -12.00 4.22
CA TYR A 166 -2.81 -11.05 5.25
C TYR A 166 -4.32 -10.97 5.44
N GLY A 167 -5.08 -11.87 4.82
CA GLY A 167 -6.53 -11.99 5.00
C GLY A 167 -7.30 -10.79 4.48
N TYR A 168 -6.85 -10.17 3.38
CA TYR A 168 -7.61 -9.11 2.72
C TYR A 168 -8.54 -9.70 1.65
N SER A 169 -9.73 -9.13 1.52
CA SER A 169 -10.61 -9.37 0.37
C SER A 169 -9.93 -8.91 -0.92
N ASP A 170 -9.99 -9.74 -1.96
CA ASP A 170 -9.58 -9.40 -3.32
C ASP A 170 -10.66 -8.61 -4.08
N GLU A 171 -11.85 -8.43 -3.50
CA GLU A 171 -12.91 -7.61 -4.04
C GLU A 171 -12.73 -6.13 -3.66
N LEU A 172 -12.98 -5.24 -4.63
CA LEU A 172 -13.03 -3.80 -4.42
C LEU A 172 -14.35 -3.24 -4.94
N GLU A 173 -15.13 -2.63 -4.05
CA GLU A 173 -16.31 -1.86 -4.42
C GLU A 173 -15.87 -0.56 -5.13
N LEU A 174 -16.28 -0.43 -6.40
CA LEU A 174 -15.94 0.72 -7.22
C LEU A 174 -17.02 1.81 -7.13
N PRO A 175 -16.72 2.98 -6.53
CA PRO A 175 -17.73 4.00 -6.21
C PRO A 175 -18.34 4.68 -7.45
N HIS A 176 -17.74 4.50 -8.62
CA HIS A 176 -18.14 5.12 -9.89
C HIS A 176 -18.62 4.10 -10.93
N SER A 177 -18.95 2.86 -10.52
CA SER A 177 -19.47 1.82 -11.44
C SER A 177 -20.99 1.90 -11.68
N GLY A 178 -21.66 2.92 -11.14
CA GLY A 178 -23.06 3.20 -11.39
C GLY A 178 -23.26 4.65 -11.85
N ARG A 179 -23.18 4.87 -13.16
CA ARG A 179 -23.89 5.90 -13.96
C ARG A 179 -23.49 5.81 -15.41
#